data_AF-A0A5C6B7F2-F1
#
_entry.id   AF-A0A5C6B7F2-F1
#
_cell.length_a   1.000
_cell.length_b   1.000
_cell.length_c   1.000
_cell.angle_alpha   90.00
_cell.angle_beta   90.00
_cell.angle_gamma   90.00
#
_symmetry.space_group_name_H-M   'P 1'
#
loop_
_entity.id
_entity.type
_entity.pdbx_description
1 polymer ?
#
loop_
_entity_poly.entity_id
_entity_poly.type
_entity_poly.pdbx_seq_one_letter_code
_entity_poly.pdbx_strand_id
1 'polypeptide(L)'
;MWSDEEVARRWLMLCPHRRTADGLPMTPTDPEIKSIAGCPMKRAEIRQRLSSFSWWMRLLCQRVATRANREDEQSDPVGPCESASGKRCSDKGFWAMRAAVYLALLDWTAQQSVRGKHRTAVSVPPILVRLGLDRAT
;
A
#
# COMPACT_ATOMS: atom_id res chain seq x y z
N MET A 1 -13.45 17.61 12.93
CA MET A 1 -12.72 16.60 13.72
C MET A 1 -13.56 15.32 13.74
N TRP A 2 -12.99 14.15 13.42
CA TRP A 2 -13.76 12.90 13.39
C TRP A 2 -14.11 12.41 14.80
N SER A 3 -15.29 11.76 14.95
CA SER A 3 -15.67 11.09 16.20
C SER A 3 -14.77 9.90 16.49
N ASP A 4 -14.78 9.44 17.73
CA ASP A 4 -13.96 8.31 18.17
C ASP A 4 -14.36 6.99 17.48
N GLU A 5 -15.66 6.79 17.26
CA GLU A 5 -16.22 5.67 16.50
C GLU A 5 -15.82 5.75 15.03
N GLU A 6 -15.82 6.95 14.46
CA GLU A 6 -15.45 7.15 13.06
C GLU A 6 -13.95 6.90 12.83
N VAL A 7 -13.10 7.27 13.78
CA VAL A 7 -11.68 6.91 13.78
C VAL A 7 -11.50 5.40 13.85
N ALA A 8 -12.25 4.72 14.73
CA ALA A 8 -12.22 3.27 14.86
C ALA A 8 -12.69 2.56 13.58
N ARG A 9 -13.78 3.02 12.95
CA ARG A 9 -14.27 2.47 11.67
C ARG A 9 -13.23 2.57 10.57
N ARG A 10 -12.66 3.77 10.36
CA ARG A 10 -11.62 3.97 9.34
C ARG A 10 -10.40 3.12 9.63
N TRP A 11 -10.00 3.02 10.89
CA TRP A 11 -8.91 2.14 11.28
C TRP A 11 -9.20 0.67 10.95
N LEU A 12 -10.41 0.17 11.22
CA LEU A 12 -10.78 -1.22 10.93
C LEU A 12 -10.93 -1.51 9.43
N MET A 13 -11.34 -0.51 8.63
CA MET A 13 -11.33 -0.64 7.16
C MET A 13 -9.90 -0.76 6.62
N LEU A 14 -8.95 -0.09 7.27
CA LEU A 14 -7.54 -0.20 6.91
C LEU A 14 -6.94 -1.47 7.47
N CYS A 15 -6.99 -1.67 8.78
CA CYS A 15 -6.45 -2.80 9.51
C CYS A 15 -7.58 -3.68 10.04
N PRO A 16 -8.22 -4.49 9.17
CA PRO A 16 -9.30 -5.37 9.58
C PRO A 16 -8.76 -6.48 10.47
N HIS A 17 -9.45 -6.76 11.58
CA HIS A 17 -9.16 -7.94 12.40
C HIS A 17 -9.66 -9.22 11.72
N ARG A 18 -10.72 -9.10 10.90
CA ARG A 18 -11.38 -10.22 10.23
C ARG A 18 -11.37 -10.02 8.72
N ARG A 19 -11.04 -11.09 8.00
CA ARG A 19 -11.06 -11.14 6.54
C ARG A 19 -11.87 -12.35 6.08
N THR A 20 -12.50 -12.23 4.91
CA THR A 20 -13.20 -13.35 4.25
C THR A 20 -12.18 -14.37 3.72
N ALA A 21 -12.67 -15.53 3.27
CA ALA A 21 -11.83 -16.56 2.64
C ALA A 21 -11.05 -16.00 1.43
N ASP A 22 -11.65 -15.07 0.68
CA ASP A 22 -11.02 -14.37 -0.46
C ASP A 22 -10.02 -13.27 -0.03
N GLY A 23 -9.82 -13.10 1.28
CA GLY A 23 -8.88 -12.14 1.85
C GLY A 23 -9.38 -10.69 1.88
N LEU A 24 -10.66 -10.44 1.58
CA LEU A 24 -11.26 -9.11 1.64
C LEU A 24 -11.54 -8.70 3.09
N PRO A 25 -11.35 -7.41 3.45
CA PRO A 25 -11.74 -6.90 4.76
C PRO A 25 -13.24 -7.11 4.98
N MET A 26 -13.62 -7.73 6.10
CA MET A 26 -15.03 -7.78 6.50
C MET A 26 -15.46 -6.44 7.07
N THR A 27 -16.74 -6.11 6.92
CA THR A 27 -17.33 -4.92 7.52
C THR A 27 -17.10 -4.95 9.04
N PRO A 28 -16.54 -3.87 9.61
CA PRO A 28 -16.32 -3.77 11.05
C PRO A 28 -17.63 -3.92 11.82
N THR A 29 -17.66 -4.76 12.85
CA THR A 29 -18.83 -4.87 13.74
C THR A 29 -18.81 -3.81 14.82
N ASP A 30 -19.99 -3.39 15.27
CA ASP A 30 -20.17 -2.42 16.36
C ASP A 30 -19.35 -2.72 17.63
N PRO A 31 -19.24 -3.97 18.14
CA PRO A 31 -18.33 -4.29 19.23
C PRO A 31 -16.86 -4.01 18.94
N GLU A 32 -16.37 -4.27 17.72
CA GLU A 32 -14.98 -3.97 17.33
C GLU A 32 -14.73 -2.46 17.33
N ILE A 33 -15.69 -1.70 16.79
CA ILE A 33 -15.66 -0.23 16.77
C ILE A 33 -15.65 0.31 18.20
N LYS A 34 -16.59 -0.15 19.04
CA LYS A 34 -16.71 0.29 20.45
C LYS A 34 -15.49 -0.10 21.28
N SER A 35 -14.83 -1.22 20.99
CA SER A 35 -13.59 -1.62 21.68
C SER A 35 -12.46 -0.61 21.45
N ILE A 36 -12.29 -0.14 20.22
CA ILE A 36 -11.30 0.88 19.88
C ILE A 36 -11.75 2.25 20.37
N ALA A 37 -13.01 2.61 20.11
CA ALA A 37 -13.59 3.89 20.51
C ALA A 37 -13.64 4.06 22.04
N GLY A 38 -13.73 2.97 22.81
CA GLY A 38 -13.72 2.99 24.27
C GLY A 38 -12.32 3.10 24.89
N CYS A 39 -11.23 2.94 24.12
CA CYS A 39 -9.88 2.87 24.64
C CYS A 39 -9.04 4.12 24.29
N PRO A 40 -8.84 5.09 25.22
CA PRO A 40 -8.17 6.36 24.92
C PRO A 40 -6.76 6.21 24.35
N MET A 41 -5.99 5.24 24.87
CA MET A 41 -4.63 4.97 24.39
C MET A 41 -4.62 4.54 22.92
N LYS A 42 -5.48 3.57 22.55
CA LYS A 42 -5.62 3.12 21.16
C LYS A 42 -6.09 4.26 20.26
N ARG A 43 -7.03 5.09 20.70
CA ARG A 43 -7.52 6.23 19.91
C ARG A 43 -6.43 7.25 19.64
N ALA A 44 -5.64 7.62 20.64
CA ALA A 44 -4.56 8.58 20.49
C ALA A 44 -3.52 8.09 19.48
N GLU A 45 -3.10 6.84 19.62
CA GLU A 45 -2.17 6.21 18.69
C GLU A 45 -2.74 6.13 17.27
N ILE A 46 -3.99 5.69 17.10
CA ILE A 46 -4.63 5.61 15.80
C ILE A 46 -4.75 6.99 15.15
N ARG A 47 -5.14 8.02 15.92
CA ARG A 47 -5.21 9.40 15.40
C ARG A 47 -3.83 9.89 14.93
N GLN A 48 -2.77 9.60 15.69
CA GLN A 48 -1.39 9.93 15.30
C GLN A 48 -0.95 9.18 14.04
N ARG A 49 -1.29 7.89 13.94
CA ARG A 49 -0.97 7.06 12.76
C ARG A 49 -1.73 7.55 11.52
N LEU A 50 -3.01 7.86 11.66
CA LEU A 50 -3.85 8.35 10.57
C LEU A 50 -3.45 9.76 10.11
N SER A 51 -2.81 10.57 10.96
CA SER A 51 -2.26 11.88 10.57
C SER A 51 -0.84 11.82 10.00
N SER A 52 -0.15 10.69 10.10
CA SER A 52 1.23 10.53 9.61
C SER A 52 1.28 9.90 8.23
N PHE A 53 1.62 10.71 7.22
CA PHE A 53 1.77 10.23 5.84
C PHE A 53 2.89 9.19 5.69
N SER A 54 4.00 9.36 6.40
CA SER A 54 5.11 8.39 6.38
C SER A 54 4.70 7.05 6.98
N TRP A 55 3.91 7.06 8.05
CA TRP A 55 3.39 5.82 8.63
C TRP A 55 2.46 5.10 7.63
N TRP A 56 1.62 5.86 6.93
CA TRP A 56 0.75 5.35 5.87
C TRP A 56 1.52 4.70 4.72
N MET A 57 2.54 5.37 4.19
CA MET A 57 3.37 4.80 3.13
C MET A 57 4.05 3.51 3.56
N ARG A 58 4.56 3.46 4.79
CA ARG A 58 5.15 2.23 5.35
C ARG A 58 4.14 1.09 5.38
N LEU A 59 2.91 1.34 5.84
CA LEU A 59 1.85 0.33 5.88
C LEU A 59 1.47 -0.15 4.47
N LEU A 60 1.34 0.77 3.52
CA LEU A 60 0.98 0.45 2.13
C LEU A 60 2.06 -0.41 1.47
N CYS A 61 3.33 0.04 1.51
CA CYS A 61 4.45 -0.70 0.95
C CYS A 61 4.55 -2.10 1.55
N GLN A 62 4.42 -2.23 2.88
CA GLN A 62 4.42 -3.52 3.55
C GLN A 62 3.34 -4.45 3.00
N ARG A 63 2.11 -3.96 2.82
CA ARG A 63 0.99 -4.80 2.36
C ARG A 63 1.10 -5.21 0.91
N VAL A 64 1.54 -4.29 0.04
CA VAL A 64 1.80 -4.59 -1.36
C VAL A 64 2.87 -5.67 -1.44
N ALA A 65 3.99 -5.50 -0.72
CA ALA A 65 5.07 -6.47 -0.67
C ALA A 65 4.62 -7.84 -0.10
N THR A 66 3.85 -7.86 1.00
CA THR A 66 3.37 -9.14 1.56
C THR A 66 2.43 -9.86 0.59
N ARG A 67 1.56 -9.13 -0.12
CA ARG A 67 0.65 -9.74 -1.10
C ARG A 67 1.41 -10.25 -2.32
N ALA A 68 2.28 -9.42 -2.86
CA ALA A 68 3.22 -9.74 -3.91
C ALA A 68 4.00 -11.04 -3.63
N ASN A 69 4.65 -11.11 -2.47
CA ASN A 69 5.42 -12.29 -2.07
C ASN A 69 4.52 -13.52 -1.91
N ARG A 70 3.29 -13.35 -1.42
CA ARG A 70 2.33 -14.46 -1.34
C ARG A 70 1.90 -14.96 -2.72
N GLU A 71 1.82 -14.09 -3.72
CA GLU A 71 1.44 -14.49 -5.08
C GLU A 71 2.63 -15.14 -5.83
N ASP A 72 3.84 -14.58 -5.69
CA ASP A 72 5.03 -15.04 -6.44
C ASP A 72 5.76 -16.19 -5.76
N GLU A 73 5.96 -16.16 -4.44
CA GLU A 73 6.85 -17.10 -3.73
C GLU A 73 6.10 -18.32 -3.16
N GLN A 74 4.77 -18.41 -3.33
CA GLN A 74 3.97 -19.47 -2.72
C GLN A 74 4.21 -20.85 -3.36
N SER A 75 4.71 -20.89 -4.60
CA SER A 75 5.15 -22.10 -5.29
C SER A 75 6.66 -22.28 -5.34
N ASP A 76 7.42 -21.32 -4.83
CA ASP A 76 8.88 -21.39 -4.87
C ASP A 76 9.40 -22.39 -3.84
N PRO A 77 10.47 -23.16 -4.18
CA PRO A 77 11.14 -24.00 -3.20
C PRO A 77 11.55 -23.17 -1.98
N VAL A 78 11.42 -23.69 -0.77
CA VAL A 78 11.90 -22.99 0.43
C VAL A 78 13.44 -22.94 0.39
N GLY A 79 14.05 -21.75 0.51
CA GLY A 79 15.50 -21.56 0.57
C GLY A 79 16.05 -20.45 -0.33
N PRO A 80 17.32 -20.05 -0.15
CA PRO A 80 17.96 -19.02 -0.98
C PRO A 80 17.98 -19.46 -2.45
N CYS A 81 17.80 -18.50 -3.36
CA CYS A 81 17.95 -18.71 -4.80
C CYS A 81 18.92 -17.65 -5.31
N GLU A 82 20.21 -17.95 -5.32
CA GLU A 82 21.22 -16.99 -5.76
C GLU A 82 21.01 -16.62 -7.23
N SER A 83 21.13 -15.34 -7.57
CA SER A 83 20.84 -14.91 -8.95
C SER A 83 21.90 -15.41 -9.92
N ALA A 84 21.48 -16.17 -10.95
CA ALA A 84 22.39 -16.68 -11.98
C ALA A 84 23.11 -15.57 -12.77
N SER A 85 22.53 -14.36 -12.81
CA SER A 85 23.08 -13.21 -13.54
C SER A 85 24.18 -12.46 -12.78
N GLY A 86 24.33 -12.69 -11.47
CA GLY A 86 25.16 -11.90 -10.56
C GLY A 86 24.75 -10.43 -10.39
N LYS A 87 23.70 -9.96 -11.08
CA LYS A 87 23.22 -8.56 -11.02
C LYS A 87 22.25 -8.32 -9.85
N ARG A 88 21.81 -9.39 -9.18
CA ARG A 88 20.89 -9.35 -8.04
C ARG A 88 21.35 -10.34 -6.98
N CYS A 89 20.90 -10.12 -5.75
CA CYS A 89 21.24 -11.00 -4.62
C CYS A 89 20.41 -12.29 -4.61
N SER A 90 19.24 -12.30 -5.25
CA SER A 90 18.33 -13.45 -5.27
C SER A 90 17.46 -13.44 -6.53
N ASP A 91 17.16 -14.62 -7.07
CA ASP A 91 16.14 -14.86 -8.10
C ASP A 91 14.74 -15.07 -7.48
N LYS A 92 14.62 -15.17 -6.14
CA LYS A 92 13.35 -15.14 -5.40
C LYS A 92 13.02 -13.72 -4.91
N GLY A 93 11.83 -13.24 -5.29
CA GLY A 93 11.20 -11.92 -5.02
C GLY A 93 11.86 -10.70 -5.70
N PHE A 94 11.21 -9.60 -6.12
CA PHE A 94 9.85 -9.31 -6.63
C PHE A 94 10.04 -8.24 -7.73
N TRP A 95 10.24 -8.66 -8.99
CA TRP A 95 9.56 -8.16 -10.22
C TRP A 95 10.23 -8.76 -11.45
N ALA A 96 9.58 -9.77 -12.03
CA ALA A 96 9.57 -9.99 -13.47
C ALA A 96 8.39 -9.24 -14.13
N MET A 97 8.03 -8.06 -13.62
CA MET A 97 7.09 -7.21 -14.36
C MET A 97 7.89 -6.13 -15.10
N ARG A 98 7.47 -5.88 -16.32
CA ARG A 98 8.07 -4.86 -17.19
C ARG A 98 7.89 -3.49 -16.53
N ALA A 99 8.86 -2.59 -16.67
CA ALA A 99 8.80 -1.23 -16.11
C ALA A 99 7.46 -0.50 -16.42
N ALA A 100 6.85 -0.81 -17.57
CA ALA A 100 5.53 -0.32 -17.94
C ALA A 100 4.41 -0.68 -16.94
N VAL A 101 4.42 -1.89 -16.38
CA VAL A 101 3.40 -2.35 -15.41
C VAL A 101 3.60 -1.66 -14.06
N TYR A 102 4.85 -1.35 -13.70
CA TYR A 102 5.19 -0.65 -12.47
C TYR A 102 4.72 0.79 -12.53
N LEU A 103 5.03 1.45 -13.65
CA LEU A 103 4.59 2.80 -13.93
C LEU A 103 3.06 2.89 -14.05
N ALA A 104 2.39 1.89 -14.62
CA ALA A 104 0.92 1.84 -14.67
C ALA A 104 0.30 1.69 -13.28
N LEU A 105 0.89 0.89 -12.39
CA LEU A 105 0.42 0.74 -11.02
C LEU A 105 0.65 2.00 -10.18
N LEU A 106 1.80 2.66 -10.36
CA LEU A 106 2.08 3.95 -9.74
C LEU A 106 1.16 5.07 -10.27
N ASP A 107 0.88 5.08 -11.57
CA ASP A 107 -0.04 6.05 -12.17
C ASP A 107 -1.48 5.84 -11.69
N TRP A 108 -1.95 4.58 -11.66
CA TRP A 108 -3.26 4.23 -11.11
C TRP A 108 -3.40 4.64 -9.63
N THR A 109 -2.38 4.38 -8.79
CA THR A 109 -2.40 4.79 -7.37
C THR A 109 -2.31 6.32 -7.20
N ALA A 110 -1.57 7.01 -8.07
CA ALA A 110 -1.53 8.46 -8.10
C ALA A 110 -2.92 9.04 -8.46
N GLN A 111 -3.62 8.47 -9.43
CA GLN A 111 -4.97 8.87 -9.83
C GLN A 111 -6.01 8.66 -8.72
N GLN A 112 -5.86 7.61 -7.90
CA GLN A 112 -6.73 7.41 -6.73
C GLN A 112 -6.54 8.47 -5.63
N SER A 113 -5.41 9.19 -5.63
CA SER A 113 -5.15 10.29 -4.71
C SER A 113 -5.77 11.63 -5.17
N VAL A 114 -6.43 11.67 -6.33
CA VAL A 114 -7.00 12.88 -6.96
C VAL A 114 -8.53 12.90 -6.89
N ARG A 115 -9.08 12.83 -5.68
CA ARG A 115 -10.31 13.61 -5.40
C ARG A 115 -9.90 14.86 -4.64
N GLY A 116 -9.54 15.90 -5.41
CA GLY A 116 -9.41 17.28 -4.91
C GLY A 116 -8.01 17.89 -4.81
N LYS A 117 -6.93 17.25 -5.28
CA LYS A 117 -5.60 17.90 -5.37
C LYS A 117 -5.26 18.27 -6.81
N HIS A 118 -4.84 19.52 -6.99
CA HIS A 118 -4.61 20.21 -8.26
C HIS A 118 -3.95 19.34 -9.33
N ARG A 119 -4.56 19.32 -10.54
CA ARG A 119 -3.87 19.00 -11.79
C ARG A 119 -2.50 19.67 -11.74
N THR A 120 -1.43 18.91 -11.96
CA THR A 120 -0.12 19.49 -12.31
C THR A 120 -0.40 20.52 -13.41
N ALA A 121 -0.01 21.78 -13.17
CA ALA A 121 -0.24 22.85 -14.13
C ALA A 121 0.25 22.38 -15.50
N VAL A 122 -0.50 22.69 -16.56
CA VAL A 122 -0.23 22.25 -17.95
C VAL A 122 1.20 22.58 -18.40
N SER A 123 1.86 23.53 -17.72
CA SER A 123 3.26 23.93 -17.96
C SER A 123 4.33 23.04 -17.33
N VAL A 124 3.99 22.07 -16.47
CA VAL A 124 4.98 21.20 -15.83
C VAL A 124 5.10 19.91 -16.65
N PRO A 125 6.28 19.62 -17.24
CA PRO A 125 6.45 18.43 -18.05
C PRO A 125 6.13 17.16 -17.24
N PRO A 126 5.56 16.12 -17.87
CA PRO A 126 5.31 14.84 -17.22
C PRO A 126 6.54 14.35 -16.48
N ILE A 127 6.35 13.68 -15.34
CA ILE A 127 7.46 13.28 -14.45
C ILE A 127 8.51 12.43 -15.18
N LEU A 128 8.09 11.62 -16.16
CA LEU A 128 9.00 10.81 -16.98
C LEU A 128 9.93 11.66 -17.86
N VAL A 129 9.44 12.79 -18.39
CA VAL A 129 10.25 13.76 -19.15
C VAL A 129 11.22 14.49 -18.23
N ARG A 130 10.77 14.89 -17.02
CA ARG A 130 11.63 15.56 -16.03
C ARG A 130 12.75 14.65 -15.50
N LEU A 131 12.50 13.35 -15.46
CA LEU A 131 13.47 12.35 -15.03
C LEU A 131 14.33 11.82 -16.19
N GLY A 132 14.11 12.27 -17.44
CA GLY A 132 14.87 11.84 -18.61
C GLY A 132 14.62 10.39 -19.05
N LEU A 133 13.42 9.86 -18.77
CA LEU A 133 13.04 8.46 -18.99
C LEU A 133 12.04 8.30 -20.15
N ASP A 134 11.80 9.34 -20.94
CA ASP A 134 10.89 9.35 -22.09
C ASP A 134 11.43 8.64 -23.34
N ARG A 135 12.69 8.16 -23.29
CA ARG A 135 13.34 7.42 -24.36
C ARG A 135 13.85 6.07 -23.88
N ALA A 136 12.95 5.11 -23.80
CA ALA A 136 13.30 3.70 -23.87
C ALA A 136 12.51 3.10 -25.04
N THR A 137 13.14 3.09 -26.22
CA THR A 137 12.82 2.18 -27.33
C THR A 137 13.08 0.75 -26.93
#